data_AF-A0A7Y4RKC0-F1
#
_entry.id   AF-A0A7Y4RKC0-F1
#
_cell.length_a   1.000
_cell.length_b   1.000
_cell.length_c   1.000
_cell.angle_alpha   90.00
_cell.angle_beta   90.00
_cell.angle_gamma   90.00
#
_symmetry.space_group_name_H-M   'P 1'
#
loop_
_entity.id
_entity.type
_entity.pdbx_description
1 polymer ?
#
loop_
_entity_poly.entity_id
_entity_poly.type
_entity_poly.pdbx_seq_one_letter_code
_entity_poly.pdbx_strand_id
1 'polypeptide(L)'
;MPRSRLTVLALLLATAGACTRETTPEQALARTLEAEYGGGTRASVGFLNNATHLMVLLQGPRFANLSGSLVSSTALDVGRFALLKYGQSDQLDSLTVSFVEFTGRGSSYINAQRFDFSAAELR
;
A
#
# COMPACT_ATOMS: atom_id res chain seq x y z
N MET A 1 6.80 16.41 65.32
CA MET A 1 7.10 15.61 64.12
C MET A 1 6.00 15.84 63.10
N PRO A 2 6.28 16.54 61.98
CA PRO A 2 5.93 15.92 60.71
C PRO A 2 6.80 16.35 59.50
N ARG A 3 6.62 15.60 58.40
CA ARG A 3 6.97 15.89 56.99
C ARG A 3 8.38 15.49 56.53
N SER A 4 8.55 14.17 56.42
CA SER A 4 9.52 13.55 55.51
C SER A 4 9.21 13.95 54.07
N ARG A 5 10.27 14.38 53.39
CA ARG A 5 10.32 14.95 52.05
C ARG A 5 10.10 13.86 51.00
N LEU A 6 9.08 13.99 50.16
CA LEU A 6 8.95 13.22 48.92
C LEU A 6 9.58 14.05 47.80
N THR A 7 10.88 13.81 47.58
CA THR A 7 11.64 14.42 46.48
C THR A 7 11.38 13.62 45.21
N VAL A 8 10.53 14.18 44.36
CA VAL A 8 10.66 14.28 42.89
C VAL A 8 11.27 13.05 42.18
N LEU A 9 10.40 12.20 41.65
CA LEU A 9 10.75 11.19 40.64
C LEU A 9 11.09 11.92 39.34
N ALA A 10 12.40 12.06 39.06
CA ALA A 10 12.91 12.72 37.87
C ALA A 10 12.63 11.86 36.62
N LEU A 11 11.67 12.36 35.86
CA LEU A 11 11.40 12.20 34.45
C LEU A 11 12.67 11.95 33.61
N LEU A 12 12.89 10.71 33.19
CA LEU A 12 13.80 10.35 32.09
C LEU A 12 12.96 9.84 30.91
N LEU A 13 12.24 10.76 30.26
CA LEU A 13 11.83 10.57 28.88
C LEU A 13 13.08 10.71 28.01
N ALA A 14 13.83 9.63 27.88
CA ALA A 14 14.77 9.48 26.79
C ALA A 14 13.94 9.40 25.51
N THR A 15 13.83 10.53 24.83
CA THR A 15 13.36 10.65 23.46
C THR A 15 14.28 9.82 22.58
N ALA A 16 13.93 8.53 22.44
CA ALA A 16 14.32 7.76 21.29
C ALA A 16 13.70 8.48 20.09
N GLY A 17 14.48 9.39 19.51
CA GLY A 17 14.24 9.98 18.21
C GLY A 17 14.25 8.85 17.20
N ALA A 18 13.11 8.16 17.09
CA ALA A 18 12.79 7.36 15.95
C ALA A 18 12.95 8.30 14.75
N CYS A 19 13.93 8.02 13.91
CA CYS A 19 14.01 8.54 12.56
C CYS A 19 12.71 8.15 11.85
N THR A 20 11.66 8.94 12.06
CA THR A 20 10.38 8.81 11.39
C THR A 20 10.61 9.33 9.99
N ARG A 21 11.17 8.47 9.14
CA ARG A 21 11.21 8.69 7.70
C ARG A 21 9.75 8.95 7.31
N GLU A 22 9.45 10.17 6.88
CA GLU A 22 8.11 10.56 6.48
C GLU A 22 7.60 9.51 5.49
N THR A 23 6.57 8.77 5.90
CA THR A 23 6.00 7.70 5.08
C THR A 23 5.13 8.39 4.05
N THR A 24 5.53 8.32 2.78
CA THR A 24 4.75 8.94 1.71
C THR A 24 3.38 8.24 1.58
N PRO A 25 2.34 8.91 1.08
CA PRO A 25 1.02 8.30 0.88
C PRO A 25 1.06 6.99 0.08
N GLU A 26 1.95 6.88 -0.90
CA GLU A 26 2.20 5.68 -1.70
C GLU A 26 2.73 4.54 -0.83
N GLN A 27 3.73 4.82 0.01
CA GLN A 27 4.31 3.82 0.91
C GLN A 27 3.30 3.37 1.96
N ALA A 28 2.47 4.28 2.47
CA ALA A 28 1.39 3.95 3.39
C ALA A 28 0.35 3.04 2.73
N LEU A 29 -0.06 3.35 1.49
CA LEU A 29 -1.01 2.53 0.73
C LEU A 29 -0.40 1.17 0.37
N ALA A 30 0.85 1.12 -0.08
CA ALA A 30 1.56 -0.13 -0.37
C ALA A 30 1.60 -1.05 0.86
N ARG A 31 1.97 -0.53 2.03
CA ARG A 31 1.93 -1.32 3.29
C ARG A 31 0.53 -1.78 3.66
N THR A 32 -0.48 -0.95 3.40
CA THR A 32 -1.88 -1.31 3.65
C THR A 32 -2.31 -2.47 2.73
N LEU A 33 -1.93 -2.44 1.46
CA LEU A 33 -2.17 -3.53 0.51
C LEU A 33 -1.42 -4.80 0.91
N GLU A 34 -0.15 -4.69 1.29
CA GLU A 34 0.63 -5.85 1.77
C GLU A 34 0.03 -6.48 3.03
N ALA A 35 -0.47 -5.66 3.96
CA ALA A 35 -1.14 -6.15 5.16
C ALA A 35 -2.49 -6.82 4.86
N GLU A 36 -3.29 -6.23 3.96
CA GLU A 36 -4.60 -6.77 3.55
C GLU A 36 -4.47 -8.12 2.84
N TYR A 37 -3.57 -8.19 1.85
CA TYR A 37 -3.43 -9.38 1.02
C TYR A 37 -2.49 -10.43 1.62
N GLY A 38 -1.58 -10.03 2.51
CA GLY A 38 -0.70 -10.91 3.30
C GLY A 38 0.14 -11.87 2.46
N GLY A 39 0.62 -12.95 3.09
CA GLY A 39 1.14 -14.13 2.37
C GLY A 39 2.37 -13.89 1.48
N GLY A 40 3.24 -12.95 1.84
CA GLY A 40 4.41 -12.59 1.02
C GLY A 40 4.07 -11.72 -0.19
N THR A 41 2.89 -11.09 -0.18
CA THR A 41 2.55 -10.02 -1.13
C THR A 41 3.54 -8.87 -1.01
N ARG A 42 3.98 -8.36 -2.15
CA ARG A 42 4.73 -7.12 -2.27
C ARG A 42 3.91 -6.16 -3.10
N ALA A 43 3.70 -4.96 -2.57
CA ALA A 43 2.96 -3.91 -3.27
C ALA A 43 3.91 -2.76 -3.63
N SER A 44 3.75 -2.23 -4.84
CA SER A 44 4.35 -0.96 -5.22
C SER A 44 3.25 -0.03 -5.70
N VAL A 45 3.28 1.20 -5.20
CA VAL A 45 2.30 2.22 -5.52
C VAL A 45 3.02 3.43 -6.07
N GLY A 46 2.46 4.02 -7.11
CA GLY A 46 2.99 5.24 -7.72
C GLY A 46 1.91 6.05 -8.40
N PHE A 47 2.30 7.23 -8.86
CA PHE A 47 1.42 8.17 -9.54
C PHE A 47 1.91 8.48 -10.94
N LEU A 48 0.96 8.63 -11.86
CA LEU A 48 1.16 9.19 -13.19
C LEU A 48 0.26 10.42 -13.38
N ASN A 49 0.44 11.11 -14.52
CA ASN A 49 -0.43 12.19 -14.97
C ASN A 49 -0.65 13.28 -13.91
N ASN A 50 0.44 13.83 -13.34
CA ASN A 50 0.36 14.85 -12.30
C ASN A 50 -0.45 14.40 -11.06
N ALA A 51 -0.29 13.14 -10.65
CA ALA A 51 -0.97 12.53 -9.51
C ALA A 51 -2.49 12.33 -9.65
N THR A 52 -3.03 12.37 -10.87
CA THR A 52 -4.43 12.03 -11.16
C THR A 52 -4.65 10.55 -11.49
N HIS A 53 -3.56 9.80 -11.72
CA HIS A 53 -3.62 8.38 -12.03
C HIS A 53 -2.80 7.56 -11.03
N LEU A 54 -3.46 6.66 -10.29
CA LEU A 54 -2.81 5.76 -9.33
C LEU A 54 -2.39 4.46 -10.02
N MET A 55 -1.13 4.07 -9.89
CA MET A 55 -0.64 2.76 -10.28
C MET A 55 -0.43 1.87 -9.06
N VAL A 56 -1.04 0.68 -9.07
CA VAL A 56 -0.87 -0.35 -8.05
C VAL A 56 -0.28 -1.59 -8.73
N LEU A 57 0.93 -1.97 -8.33
CA LEU A 57 1.56 -3.22 -8.73
C LEU A 57 1.54 -4.19 -7.56
N LEU A 58 1.03 -5.39 -7.79
CA LEU A 58 0.95 -6.46 -6.79
C LEU A 58 1.71 -7.69 -7.27
N GLN A 59 2.61 -8.16 -6.44
CA GLN A 59 3.33 -9.41 -6.62
C GLN A 59 3.04 -10.32 -5.44
N GLY A 60 2.85 -11.62 -5.68
CA GLY A 60 2.82 -12.60 -4.60
C GLY A 60 2.29 -13.95 -5.05
N PRO A 61 2.51 -15.01 -4.26
CA PRO A 61 2.04 -16.36 -4.58
C PRO A 61 0.51 -16.44 -4.73
N ARG A 62 -0.22 -15.55 -4.06
CA ARG A 62 -1.68 -15.42 -4.18
C ARG A 62 -2.14 -15.00 -5.58
N PHE A 63 -1.30 -14.26 -6.30
CA PHE A 63 -1.65 -13.71 -7.63
C PHE A 63 -1.10 -14.55 -8.78
N ALA A 64 -0.10 -15.40 -8.53
CA ALA A 64 0.62 -16.17 -9.57
C ALA A 64 -0.27 -17.13 -10.38
N ASN A 65 -1.38 -17.60 -9.82
CA ASN A 65 -2.27 -18.58 -10.45
C ASN A 65 -3.65 -18.02 -10.79
N LEU A 66 -3.85 -16.70 -10.71
CA LEU A 66 -5.12 -16.09 -11.10
C LEU A 66 -5.29 -16.20 -12.62
N SER A 67 -6.45 -16.64 -13.07
CA SER A 67 -6.76 -16.78 -14.50
C SER A 67 -8.19 -16.39 -14.81
N GLY A 68 -8.44 -15.99 -16.06
CA GLY A 68 -9.78 -15.69 -16.57
C GLY A 68 -10.52 -14.63 -15.77
N SER A 69 -11.79 -14.90 -15.45
CA SER A 69 -12.67 -13.96 -14.75
C SER A 69 -12.22 -13.64 -13.32
N LEU A 70 -11.49 -14.55 -12.66
CA LEU A 70 -11.03 -14.36 -11.28
C LEU A 70 -10.00 -13.24 -11.16
N VAL A 71 -9.08 -13.13 -12.13
CA VAL A 71 -8.08 -12.05 -12.11
C VAL A 71 -8.75 -10.69 -12.29
N SER A 72 -9.75 -10.58 -13.18
CA SER A 72 -10.47 -9.33 -13.40
C SER A 72 -11.30 -8.92 -12.18
N SER A 73 -11.99 -9.86 -11.52
CA SER A 73 -12.71 -9.55 -10.28
C SER A 73 -11.76 -9.15 -9.16
N THR A 74 -10.62 -9.83 -9.01
CA THR A 74 -9.61 -9.44 -8.01
C THR A 74 -9.00 -8.07 -8.31
N ALA A 75 -8.75 -7.73 -9.58
CA ALA A 75 -8.28 -6.39 -9.94
C ALA A 75 -9.30 -5.31 -9.55
N LEU A 76 -10.59 -5.55 -9.77
CA LEU A 76 -11.64 -4.63 -9.39
C LEU A 76 -11.69 -4.45 -7.86
N ASP A 77 -11.62 -5.54 -7.10
CA ASP A 77 -11.63 -5.50 -5.63
C ASP A 77 -10.41 -4.74 -5.09
N VAL A 78 -9.22 -4.98 -5.66
CA VAL A 78 -8.00 -4.22 -5.35
C VAL A 78 -8.19 -2.75 -5.67
N GLY A 79 -8.74 -2.42 -6.84
CA GLY A 79 -8.97 -1.03 -7.26
C GLY A 79 -9.89 -0.29 -6.31
N ARG A 80 -11.02 -0.90 -5.93
CA ARG A 80 -11.97 -0.34 -4.95
C ARG A 80 -11.32 -0.14 -3.59
N PHE A 81 -10.59 -1.15 -3.12
CA PHE A 81 -9.88 -1.06 -1.85
C PHE A 81 -8.82 0.04 -1.85
N ALA A 82 -8.01 0.12 -2.91
CA ALA A 82 -6.97 1.14 -3.04
C ALA A 82 -7.58 2.54 -3.09
N LEU A 83 -8.67 2.74 -3.83
CA LEU A 83 -9.39 4.01 -3.87
C LEU A 83 -9.96 4.39 -2.50
N LEU A 84 -10.54 3.44 -1.76
CA LEU A 84 -11.08 3.70 -0.42
C LEU A 84 -9.99 4.06 0.60
N LYS A 85 -8.81 3.43 0.51
CA LYS A 85 -7.72 3.61 1.47
C LYS A 85 -6.78 4.76 1.12
N TYR A 86 -6.79 5.20 -0.14
CA TYR A 86 -6.02 6.37 -0.54
C TYR A 86 -6.72 7.65 -0.08
N GLY A 87 -6.08 8.37 0.85
CA GLY A 87 -6.68 9.54 1.52
C GLY A 87 -7.01 10.74 0.60
N GLN A 88 -6.60 10.71 -0.67
CA GLN A 88 -6.88 11.76 -1.66
C GLN A 88 -7.59 11.19 -2.91
N SER A 89 -8.46 10.20 -2.73
CA SER A 89 -9.17 9.51 -3.81
C SER A 89 -10.08 10.40 -4.66
N ASP A 90 -10.47 11.57 -4.17
CA ASP A 90 -11.23 12.55 -4.94
C ASP A 90 -10.40 13.24 -6.04
N GLN A 91 -9.07 13.19 -5.94
CA GLN A 91 -8.14 13.77 -6.93
C GLN A 91 -7.76 12.78 -8.03
N LEU A 92 -8.22 11.54 -7.93
CA LEU A 92 -7.92 10.50 -8.91
C LEU A 92 -9.00 10.46 -9.99
N ASP A 93 -8.57 10.51 -11.24
CA ASP A 93 -9.40 10.28 -12.42
C ASP A 93 -9.44 8.79 -12.77
N SER A 94 -8.33 8.08 -12.53
CA SER A 94 -8.16 6.68 -12.95
C SER A 94 -7.15 5.92 -12.10
N LEU A 95 -7.21 4.60 -12.20
CA LEU A 95 -6.39 3.67 -11.43
C LEU A 95 -6.00 2.48 -12.32
N THR A 96 -4.75 2.06 -12.23
CA THR A 96 -4.26 0.80 -12.81
C THR A 96 -3.94 -0.20 -11.71
N VAL A 97 -4.47 -1.42 -11.83
CA VAL A 97 -3.97 -2.58 -11.07
C VAL A 97 -3.17 -3.48 -11.99
N SER A 98 -1.95 -3.83 -11.60
CA SER A 98 -1.10 -4.78 -12.33
C SER A 98 -0.69 -5.92 -11.41
N PHE A 99 -1.01 -7.16 -11.78
CA PHE A 99 -0.46 -8.35 -11.14
C PHE A 99 0.80 -8.77 -11.87
N VAL A 100 1.90 -8.85 -11.14
CA VAL A 100 3.22 -9.14 -11.71
C VAL A 100 3.80 -10.45 -11.20
N GLU A 101 4.39 -11.22 -12.12
CA GLU A 101 5.14 -12.43 -11.81
C GLU A 101 6.64 -12.21 -12.03
N PHE A 102 7.45 -12.55 -11.02
CA PHE A 102 8.91 -12.56 -11.10
C PHE A 102 9.39 -14.00 -11.13
N THR A 103 10.20 -14.37 -12.13
CA THR A 103 11.06 -15.55 -11.97
C THR A 103 12.28 -15.18 -11.16
N GLY A 104 12.69 -16.07 -10.26
CA GLY A 104 13.69 -15.85 -9.21
C GLY A 104 15.14 -15.54 -9.63
N ARG A 105 15.40 -14.91 -10.79
CA ARG A 105 16.73 -14.37 -11.13
C ARG A 105 16.61 -13.03 -11.86
N GLY A 106 16.74 -11.95 -11.08
CA GLY A 106 16.78 -10.58 -11.58
C GLY A 106 15.40 -9.97 -11.76
N SER A 107 15.32 -8.66 -11.57
CA SER A 107 14.13 -7.79 -11.52
C SER A 107 13.31 -7.72 -12.82
N SER A 108 13.17 -8.83 -13.55
CA SER A 108 12.48 -8.90 -14.82
C SER A 108 11.06 -9.41 -14.60
N TYR A 109 10.09 -8.60 -15.00
CA TYR A 109 8.68 -8.96 -15.05
C TYR A 109 8.46 -9.86 -16.27
N ILE A 110 7.88 -11.05 -16.08
CA ILE A 110 7.65 -11.98 -17.20
C ILE A 110 6.21 -11.92 -17.67
N ASN A 111 5.30 -11.66 -16.73
CA ASN A 111 3.89 -11.55 -17.02
C ASN A 111 3.31 -10.45 -16.14
N ALA A 112 2.69 -9.45 -16.77
CA ALA A 112 1.99 -8.38 -16.10
C ALA A 112 0.56 -8.35 -16.63
N GLN A 113 -0.39 -8.75 -15.81
CA GLN A 113 -1.81 -8.63 -16.11
C GLN A 113 -2.28 -7.26 -15.61
N ARG A 114 -2.57 -6.36 -16.55
CA ARG A 114 -2.93 -4.96 -16.29
C ARG A 114 -4.42 -4.75 -16.48
N PHE A 115 -5.02 -4.02 -15.54
CA PHE A 115 -6.42 -3.59 -15.57
C PHE A 115 -6.50 -2.11 -15.25
N ASP A 116 -7.06 -1.35 -16.17
CA ASP A 116 -7.27 0.08 -16.03
C ASP A 116 -8.75 0.33 -15.68
N PHE A 117 -8.98 1.22 -14.71
CA PHE A 117 -10.30 1.61 -14.24
C PHE A 117 -10.37 3.13 -14.16
N SER A 118 -11.52 3.71 -14.47
CA SER A 118 -11.84 5.07 -14.04
C SER A 118 -12.15 5.08 -12.55
N ALA A 119 -11.87 6.19 -11.86
CA ALA A 119 -12.27 6.34 -10.46
C ALA A 119 -13.80 6.30 -10.29
N ALA A 120 -14.56 6.69 -11.32
CA ALA A 120 -16.01 6.61 -11.32
C ALA A 120 -16.55 5.17 -11.30
N GLU A 121 -15.90 4.23 -11.99
CA GLU A 121 -16.30 2.81 -11.99
C GLU A 121 -16.02 2.11 -10.65
N LEU A 122 -15.09 2.65 -9.87
CA LEU A 122 -14.66 2.09 -8.59
C LEU A 122 -15.43 2.63 -7.38
N ARG A 123 -16.27 3.66 -7.56
CA ARG A 123 -17.13 4.26 -6.52
C ARG A 123 -18.50 3.60 -6.50
#